data_AF-A0A6A6VRQ2-F1
#
_entry.id   AF-A0A6A6VRQ2-F1
#
_cell.length_a   1.000
_cell.length_b   1.000
_cell.length_c   1.000
_cell.angle_alpha   90.00
_cell.angle_beta   90.00
_cell.angle_gamma   90.00
#
_symmetry.space_group_name_H-M   'P 1'
#
loop_
_entity.id
_entity.type
_entity.pdbx_description
1 polymer ?
#
loop_
_entity_poly.entity_id
_entity_poly.type
_entity_poly.pdbx_seq_one_letter_code
_entity_poly.pdbx_strand_id
1 'polypeptide(L)'
;MLTNVLSYHEVMPAYLDFILAFGLKYEPDDLKFSAFMEQTTLSAPRGPVTTELGRSGRQFQLCYNLRTATKKSEENGLGNHQEWSIQPAAIHHQFDVIEGTTLWIVTKGGRDLYHRYKDFTASSVRPSGLAFTSPEECLRSSLSTHLMFCRWATEGWRWFLKWLEMTVEEEVGQSTRRQSRRNRHCIGDECGYLDLTSRILL
;
A
#
# COMPACT_ATOMS: atom_id res chain seq x y z
N MET A 1 -10.23 21.62 -5.22
CA MET A 1 -10.86 20.93 -4.08
C MET A 1 -9.80 20.37 -3.13
N LEU A 2 -8.99 19.38 -3.52
CA LEU A 2 -7.93 18.81 -2.66
C LEU A 2 -6.93 19.85 -2.15
N THR A 3 -6.37 20.69 -3.02
CA THR A 3 -5.41 21.73 -2.63
C THR A 3 -5.97 22.68 -1.57
N ASN A 4 -7.24 23.07 -1.67
CA ASN A 4 -7.86 23.96 -0.69
C ASN A 4 -7.93 23.31 0.70
N VAL A 5 -8.26 22.01 0.77
CA VAL A 5 -8.29 21.26 2.03
C VAL A 5 -6.89 21.17 2.62
N LEU A 6 -5.88 20.79 1.82
CA LEU A 6 -4.50 20.65 2.30
C LEU A 6 -3.92 22.00 2.75
N SER A 7 -4.16 23.08 2.02
CA SER A 7 -3.71 24.42 2.38
C SER A 7 -4.44 24.97 3.60
N TYR A 8 -5.76 24.79 3.71
CA TYR A 8 -6.54 25.24 4.87
C TYR A 8 -6.08 24.57 6.17
N HIS A 9 -5.77 23.28 6.10
CA HIS A 9 -5.25 22.53 7.24
C HIS A 9 -3.73 22.64 7.43
N GLU A 10 -3.03 23.34 6.52
CA GLU A 10 -1.57 23.52 6.49
C GLU A 10 -0.79 22.20 6.59
N VAL A 11 -1.26 21.24 5.79
CA VAL A 11 -0.64 19.94 5.63
C VAL A 11 0.76 20.11 5.06
N MET A 12 1.73 19.40 5.63
CA MET A 12 3.13 19.37 5.17
C MET A 12 3.17 19.17 3.65
N PRO A 13 3.80 20.07 2.87
CA PRO A 13 3.81 19.98 1.41
C PRO A 13 4.35 18.66 0.87
N ALA A 14 5.28 18.02 1.61
CA ALA A 14 5.83 16.71 1.28
C ALA A 14 4.74 15.62 1.17
N TYR A 15 3.56 15.79 1.78
CA TYR A 15 2.43 14.85 1.63
C TYR A 15 1.94 14.72 0.18
N LEU A 16 2.17 15.74 -0.66
CA LEU A 16 1.80 15.70 -2.08
C LEU A 16 2.54 14.58 -2.82
N ASP A 17 3.82 14.35 -2.52
CA ASP A 17 4.59 13.26 -3.14
C ASP A 17 3.97 11.89 -2.81
N PHE A 18 3.47 11.75 -1.58
CA PHE A 18 2.77 10.54 -1.15
C PHE A 18 1.44 10.34 -1.86
N ILE A 19 0.66 11.40 -2.10
CA ILE A 19 -0.62 11.30 -2.84
C ILE A 19 -0.37 11.03 -4.33
N LEU A 20 0.59 11.72 -4.94
CA LEU A 20 0.88 11.62 -6.38
C LEU A 20 1.41 10.23 -6.76
N ALA A 21 1.99 9.50 -5.81
CA ALA A 21 2.35 8.09 -5.98
C ALA A 21 1.14 7.16 -6.25
N PHE A 22 -0.10 7.57 -5.95
CA PHE A 22 -1.33 6.78 -6.16
C PHE A 22 -1.96 6.96 -7.55
N GLY A 23 -1.38 7.80 -8.42
CA GLY A 23 -1.92 8.09 -9.74
C GLY A 23 -1.93 6.88 -10.69
N LEU A 24 -2.80 6.93 -11.72
CA LEU A 24 -2.76 6.00 -12.85
C LEU A 24 -1.39 6.10 -13.52
N LYS A 25 -0.59 5.04 -13.45
CA LYS A 25 0.69 4.96 -14.15
C LYS A 25 0.63 3.85 -15.19
N TYR A 26 1.09 4.18 -16.39
CA TYR A 26 1.12 3.29 -17.55
C TYR A 26 2.05 2.09 -17.31
N GLU A 27 3.06 2.25 -16.44
CA GLU A 27 3.90 1.17 -15.92
C GLU A 27 3.97 1.22 -14.39
N PRO A 28 3.98 0.07 -13.69
CA PRO A 28 3.96 -0.04 -12.23
C PRO A 28 5.33 0.19 -11.56
N ASP A 29 6.21 1.03 -12.11
CA ASP A 29 7.56 1.27 -11.57
C ASP A 29 7.57 1.96 -10.19
N ASP A 30 6.46 2.59 -9.81
CA ASP A 30 6.26 3.25 -8.51
C ASP A 30 5.87 2.31 -7.37
N LEU A 31 5.87 0.99 -7.61
CA LEU A 31 5.92 -0.01 -6.54
C LEU A 31 7.13 0.19 -5.61
N LYS A 32 8.03 1.15 -5.83
CA LYS A 32 9.19 1.42 -4.99
C LYS A 32 9.04 2.63 -4.07
N PHE A 33 8.07 3.51 -4.28
CA PHE A 33 7.96 4.69 -3.42
C PHE A 33 7.52 4.27 -2.01
N SER A 34 8.43 4.47 -1.05
CA SER A 34 8.25 4.29 0.38
C SER A 34 9.05 5.36 1.09
N ALA A 35 8.40 6.18 1.91
CA ALA A 35 9.04 7.31 2.56
C ALA A 35 8.44 7.57 3.94
N PHE A 36 9.21 8.29 4.76
CA PHE A 36 8.78 8.85 6.03
C PHE A 36 9.32 10.27 6.10
N MET A 37 8.44 11.24 6.32
CA MET A 37 8.76 12.65 6.42
C MET A 37 8.22 13.17 7.74
N GLU A 38 9.00 14.03 8.40
CA GLU A 38 8.68 14.65 9.67
C GLU A 38 8.90 16.16 9.57
N GLN A 39 7.99 16.93 10.16
CA GLN A 39 8.19 18.35 10.39
C GLN A 39 7.78 18.69 11.82
N THR A 40 8.72 19.24 12.59
CA THR A 40 8.54 19.49 14.03
C THR A 40 8.82 20.94 14.41
N THR A 41 7.93 21.51 15.21
CA THR A 41 7.97 22.90 15.69
C THR A 41 7.63 22.94 17.18
N LEU A 42 8.61 22.74 18.08
CA LEU A 42 8.33 22.59 19.53
C LEU A 42 8.81 23.76 20.41
N SER A 43 9.88 24.45 20.02
CA SER A 43 10.63 25.36 20.92
C SER A 43 10.20 26.83 20.87
N ALA A 44 9.41 27.23 19.88
CA ALA A 44 8.77 28.55 19.76
C ALA A 44 7.65 28.44 18.70
N PRO A 45 6.55 29.22 18.75
CA PRO A 45 5.54 29.21 17.71
C PRO A 45 6.13 29.76 16.40
N ARG A 46 6.70 28.85 15.60
CA ARG A 46 7.15 29.11 14.23
C ARG A 46 6.11 28.65 13.21
N GLY A 47 5.17 27.82 13.66
CA GLY A 47 3.99 27.46 12.88
C GLY A 47 2.90 28.54 12.99
N PRO A 48 1.99 28.61 12.02
CA PRO A 48 0.83 29.47 12.11
C PRO A 48 -0.02 29.09 13.32
N VAL A 49 -0.36 30.10 14.13
CA VAL A 49 -1.27 29.96 15.27
C VAL A 49 -2.67 30.17 14.73
N THR A 50 -3.50 29.12 14.78
CA THR A 50 -4.87 29.14 14.26
C THR A 50 -5.79 28.61 15.33
N THR A 51 -6.32 29.53 16.15
CA THR A 51 -7.17 29.21 17.29
C THR A 51 -8.45 28.48 16.89
N GLU A 52 -9.04 28.82 15.73
CA GLU A 52 -10.23 28.14 15.19
C GLU A 52 -10.00 26.66 14.89
N LEU A 53 -8.75 26.26 14.64
CA LEU A 53 -8.35 24.87 14.39
C LEU A 53 -7.70 24.22 15.62
N GLY A 54 -7.70 24.88 16.78
CA GLY A 54 -7.04 24.37 17.98
C GLY A 54 -5.53 24.18 17.80
N ARG A 55 -4.87 25.14 17.14
CA ARG A 55 -3.43 25.09 16.84
C ARG A 55 -2.67 26.21 17.55
N SER A 56 -1.79 25.82 18.46
CA SER A 56 -0.92 26.67 19.26
C SER A 56 0.34 27.13 18.51
N GLY A 57 0.57 26.60 17.30
CA GLY A 57 1.81 26.79 16.56
C GLY A 57 2.96 25.91 17.08
N ARG A 58 2.70 25.06 18.08
CA ARG A 58 3.63 24.03 18.57
C ARG A 58 3.10 22.65 18.20
N GLN A 59 3.64 22.09 17.11
CA GLN A 59 3.14 20.84 16.55
C GLN A 59 4.25 20.01 15.93
N PHE A 60 3.96 18.73 15.73
CA PHE A 60 4.68 17.89 14.79
C PHE A 60 3.72 17.36 13.71
N GLN A 61 4.27 17.12 12.53
CA GLN A 61 3.57 16.50 11.41
C GLN A 61 4.39 15.31 10.93
N LEU A 62 3.71 14.21 10.62
CA LEU A 62 4.27 12.99 10.07
C LEU A 62 3.59 12.69 8.74
N CYS A 63 4.36 12.26 7.74
CA CYS A 63 3.84 11.68 6.51
C CYS A 63 4.57 10.38 6.23
N TYR A 64 3.82 9.33 5.96
CA TYR A 64 4.39 8.04 5.60
C TYR A 64 3.40 7.25 4.77
N ASN A 65 3.88 6.24 4.07
CA ASN A 65 3.03 5.29 3.39
C ASN A 65 3.19 3.88 3.95
N LEU A 66 2.09 3.14 3.91
CA LEU A 66 2.01 1.75 4.29
C LEU A 66 1.42 0.95 3.13
N ARG A 67 1.61 -0.37 3.16
CA ARG A 67 1.09 -1.28 2.15
C ARG A 67 0.54 -2.52 2.81
N THR A 68 -0.52 -3.07 2.23
CA THR A 68 -1.10 -4.34 2.63
C THR A 68 -1.27 -5.23 1.40
N ALA A 69 -1.34 -6.54 1.59
CA ALA A 69 -1.70 -7.45 0.52
C ALA A 69 -3.19 -7.83 0.62
N THR A 70 -3.94 -7.66 -0.45
CA THR A 70 -5.38 -7.91 -0.47
C THR A 70 -5.76 -8.75 -1.68
N LYS A 71 -6.63 -9.75 -1.46
CA LYS A 71 -7.24 -10.53 -2.53
C LYS A 71 -8.16 -9.62 -3.35
N LYS A 72 -8.04 -9.63 -4.67
CA LYS A 72 -8.99 -8.94 -5.55
C LYS A 72 -10.36 -9.63 -5.42
N SER A 73 -11.41 -8.84 -5.23
CA SER A 73 -12.79 -9.35 -5.22
C SER A 73 -13.17 -9.87 -6.60
N GLU A 74 -13.88 -11.01 -6.67
CA GLU A 74 -14.48 -11.56 -7.89
C GLU A 74 -15.67 -10.69 -8.32
N GLU A 75 -15.44 -9.46 -8.77
CA GLU A 75 -16.52 -8.59 -9.25
C GLU A 75 -16.88 -8.89 -10.71
N ASN A 76 -15.99 -9.57 -11.45
CA ASN A 76 -16.21 -10.02 -12.81
C ASN A 76 -15.99 -11.55 -12.86
N GLY A 77 -17.08 -12.32 -12.85
CA GLY A 77 -17.12 -13.80 -12.79
C GLY A 77 -16.51 -14.55 -13.98
N LEU A 78 -15.33 -14.13 -14.47
CA LEU A 78 -14.64 -14.72 -15.60
C LEU A 78 -13.18 -15.17 -15.31
N GLY A 79 -12.72 -15.10 -14.06
CA GLY A 79 -11.34 -15.44 -13.71
C GLY A 79 -11.22 -16.39 -12.53
N ASN A 80 -11.02 -17.68 -12.80
CA ASN A 80 -10.78 -18.74 -11.80
C ASN A 80 -9.42 -18.61 -11.07
N HIS A 81 -8.76 -17.46 -11.12
CA HIS A 81 -7.48 -17.23 -10.46
C HIS A 81 -7.67 -16.17 -9.38
N GLN A 82 -7.50 -16.61 -8.13
CA GLN A 82 -7.49 -15.80 -6.93
C GLN A 82 -6.32 -14.81 -6.98
N GLU A 83 -6.51 -13.71 -7.70
CA GLU A 83 -5.48 -12.71 -7.92
C GLU A 83 -5.32 -11.83 -6.68
N TRP A 84 -4.08 -11.57 -6.28
CA TRP A 84 -3.76 -10.69 -5.17
C TRP A 84 -3.18 -9.37 -5.67
N SER A 85 -3.34 -8.32 -4.88
CA SER A 85 -2.78 -7.00 -5.16
C SER A 85 -2.17 -6.37 -3.91
N ILE A 86 -1.11 -5.60 -4.09
CA ILE A 86 -0.52 -4.77 -3.04
C ILE A 86 -1.24 -3.42 -3.06
N GLN A 87 -1.92 -3.07 -1.98
CA GLN A 87 -2.64 -1.81 -1.86
C GLN A 87 -1.87 -0.83 -0.98
N PRO A 88 -1.44 0.32 -1.52
CA PRO A 88 -0.81 1.36 -0.72
C PRO A 88 -1.85 2.17 0.08
N ALA A 89 -1.39 2.86 1.13
CA ALA A 89 -2.09 3.92 1.85
C ALA A 89 -1.08 5.02 2.24
N ALA A 90 -1.40 6.28 1.97
CA ALA A 90 -0.61 7.44 2.37
C ALA A 90 -1.26 8.13 3.55
N ILE A 91 -0.52 8.29 4.64
CA ILE A 91 -1.02 8.77 5.91
C ILE A 91 -0.28 10.04 6.27
N HIS A 92 -1.05 11.10 6.50
CA HIS A 92 -0.62 12.33 7.12
C HIS A 92 -1.23 12.40 8.51
N HIS A 93 -0.38 12.70 9.50
CA HIS A 93 -0.79 12.97 10.86
C HIS A 93 -0.18 14.28 11.31
N GLN A 94 -0.99 15.13 11.93
CA GLN A 94 -0.56 16.35 12.58
C GLN A 94 -1.08 16.37 14.01
N PHE A 95 -0.24 16.79 14.94
CA PHE A 95 -0.56 16.83 16.36
C PHE A 95 -0.04 18.11 17.01
N ASP A 96 -0.95 18.87 17.62
CA ASP A 96 -0.61 20.03 18.44
C ASP A 96 -0.30 19.60 19.87
N VAL A 97 0.90 19.90 20.36
CA VAL A 97 1.36 19.42 21.67
C VAL A 97 0.78 20.19 22.85
N ILE A 98 0.13 21.33 22.61
CA ILE A 98 -0.47 22.17 23.65
C ILE A 98 -1.96 21.89 23.76
N GLU A 99 -2.66 21.96 22.64
CA GLU A 99 -4.11 21.77 22.61
C GLU A 99 -4.51 20.28 22.55
N GLY A 100 -3.58 19.40 22.16
CA GLY A 100 -3.86 17.98 21.92
C GLY A 100 -4.68 17.74 20.65
N THR A 101 -4.90 18.76 19.82
CA THR A 101 -5.64 18.66 18.57
C THR A 101 -4.90 17.78 17.59
N THR A 102 -5.61 16.84 16.96
CA THR A 102 -5.07 15.91 15.97
C THR A 102 -5.80 16.06 14.64
N LEU A 103 -5.05 16.00 13.54
CA LEU A 103 -5.58 15.91 12.19
C LEU A 103 -4.99 14.67 11.51
N TRP A 104 -5.88 13.89 10.91
CA TRP A 104 -5.52 12.72 10.10
C TRP A 104 -6.03 12.91 8.68
N ILE A 105 -5.14 12.76 7.70
CA ILE A 105 -5.52 12.65 6.29
C ILE A 105 -4.98 11.32 5.77
N VAL A 106 -5.89 10.45 5.34
CA VAL A 106 -5.55 9.12 4.85
C VAL A 106 -6.01 8.99 3.41
N THR A 107 -5.06 8.82 2.50
CA THR A 107 -5.30 8.60 1.08
C THR A 107 -5.11 7.12 0.80
N LYS A 108 -6.18 6.43 0.40
CA LYS A 108 -6.19 5.00 0.10
C LYS A 108 -7.30 4.70 -0.92
N GLY A 109 -7.07 3.72 -1.80
CA GLY A 109 -8.16 3.10 -2.56
C GLY A 109 -9.03 2.20 -1.67
N GLY A 110 -10.34 2.27 -1.79
CA GLY A 110 -11.28 1.52 -0.93
C GLY A 110 -11.57 2.19 0.42
N ARG A 111 -12.34 1.53 1.28
CA ARG A 111 -12.84 2.10 2.56
C ARG A 111 -12.54 1.26 3.80
N ASP A 112 -11.77 0.20 3.68
CA ASP A 112 -11.37 -0.71 4.77
C ASP A 112 -10.69 0.03 5.93
N LEU A 113 -9.71 0.91 5.66
CA LEU A 113 -9.08 1.72 6.72
C LEU A 113 -10.05 2.70 7.37
N TYR A 114 -10.97 3.28 6.59
CA TYR A 114 -12.01 4.18 7.11
C TYR A 114 -12.96 3.44 8.06
N HIS A 115 -13.45 2.26 7.64
CA HIS A 115 -14.33 1.43 8.47
C HIS A 115 -13.61 0.98 9.74
N ARG A 116 -12.37 0.52 9.62
CA ARG A 116 -11.58 0.09 10.77
C ARG A 116 -11.32 1.23 11.75
N TYR A 117 -11.03 2.44 11.28
CA TYR A 117 -10.90 3.61 12.14
C TYR A 117 -12.22 3.99 12.83
N LYS A 118 -13.34 3.92 12.10
CA LYS A 118 -14.67 4.17 12.65
C LYS A 118 -15.02 3.15 13.75
N ASP A 119 -14.72 1.88 13.53
CA ASP A 119 -14.95 0.82 14.52
C ASP A 119 -14.00 0.97 15.72
N PHE A 120 -12.74 1.34 15.46
CA PHE A 120 -11.74 1.61 16.49
C PHE A 120 -12.13 2.77 17.42
N THR A 121 -12.80 3.79 16.89
CA THR A 121 -13.23 4.98 17.65
C THR A 121 -14.66 4.90 18.20
N ALA A 122 -15.45 3.89 17.79
CA ALA A 122 -16.82 3.71 18.23
C ALA A 122 -16.91 3.46 19.75
N SER A 123 -17.79 4.20 20.42
CA SER A 123 -17.95 4.22 21.89
C SER A 123 -18.24 2.86 22.54
N SER A 124 -18.78 1.88 21.79
CA SER A 124 -19.09 0.53 22.29
C SER A 124 -17.87 -0.39 22.39
N VAL A 125 -16.77 -0.07 21.69
CA VAL A 125 -15.53 -0.87 21.63
C VAL A 125 -14.32 0.04 21.82
N ARG A 126 -14.46 1.14 22.57
CA ARG A 126 -13.30 1.98 22.89
C ARG A 126 -12.30 1.14 23.68
N PRO A 127 -11.08 0.89 23.15
CA PRO A 127 -10.01 0.38 23.98
C PRO A 127 -9.83 1.36 25.15
N SER A 128 -9.44 0.88 26.32
CA SER A 128 -9.23 1.65 27.56
C SER A 128 -8.17 2.76 27.48
N GLY A 129 -7.77 3.19 26.27
CA GLY A 129 -6.79 4.23 25.99
C GLY A 129 -7.23 5.31 24.99
N LEU A 130 -8.49 5.32 24.50
CA LEU A 130 -9.03 6.42 23.69
C LEU A 130 -9.71 7.47 24.58
N ALA A 131 -8.90 8.33 25.14
CA ALA A 131 -9.33 9.50 25.90
C ALA A 131 -8.75 10.76 25.26
N PHE A 132 -9.53 11.84 25.31
CA PHE A 132 -9.22 13.11 24.66
C PHE A 132 -9.31 14.28 25.65
N THR A 133 -9.09 14.01 26.93
CA THR A 133 -9.30 15.00 27.99
C THR A 133 -8.04 15.80 28.31
N SER A 134 -6.87 15.23 28.01
CA SER A 134 -5.58 15.91 28.13
C SER A 134 -4.72 15.71 26.87
N PRO A 135 -3.75 16.60 26.59
CA PRO A 135 -2.82 16.43 25.47
C PRO A 135 -2.06 15.09 25.51
N GLU A 136 -1.69 14.60 26.69
CA GLU A 136 -1.03 13.31 26.86
C GLU A 136 -1.93 12.13 26.45
N GLU A 137 -3.22 12.20 26.78
CA GLU A 137 -4.21 11.21 26.35
C GLU A 137 -4.47 11.29 24.85
N CYS A 138 -4.57 12.49 24.28
CA CYS A 138 -4.69 12.70 22.85
C CYS A 138 -3.48 12.13 22.09
N LEU A 139 -2.27 12.30 22.64
CA LEU A 139 -1.05 11.71 22.08
C LEU A 139 -1.10 10.17 22.16
N ARG A 140 -1.48 9.60 23.30
CA ARG A 140 -1.64 8.14 23.47
C ARG A 140 -2.68 7.57 22.48
N SER A 141 -3.79 8.27 22.28
CA SER A 141 -4.82 7.93 21.31
C SER A 141 -4.29 7.98 19.87
N SER A 142 -3.47 8.99 19.57
CA SER A 142 -2.83 9.14 18.25
C SER A 142 -1.83 8.02 17.97
N LEU A 143 -1.02 7.64 18.96
CA LEU A 143 -0.11 6.49 18.86
C LEU A 143 -0.87 5.17 18.66
N SER A 144 -2.00 5.00 19.35
CA SER A 144 -2.85 3.82 19.17
C SER A 144 -3.44 3.76 17.75
N THR A 145 -3.76 4.91 17.17
CA THR A 145 -4.18 5.03 15.76
C THR A 145 -3.06 4.66 14.80
N HIS A 146 -1.82 5.12 15.02
CA HIS A 146 -0.67 4.68 14.23
C HIS A 146 -0.49 3.15 14.29
N LEU A 147 -0.60 2.54 15.47
CA LEU A 147 -0.50 1.09 15.63
C LEU A 147 -1.61 0.34 14.87
N MET A 148 -2.83 0.88 14.83
CA MET A 148 -3.92 0.33 14.02
C MET A 148 -3.54 0.30 12.52
N PHE A 149 -2.96 1.39 12.00
CA PHE A 149 -2.49 1.44 10.62
C PHE A 149 -1.32 0.47 10.37
N CYS A 150 -0.36 0.38 11.29
CA CYS A 150 0.74 -0.58 11.18
C CYS A 150 0.24 -2.03 11.17
N ARG A 151 -0.74 -2.38 12.01
CA ARG A 151 -1.36 -3.71 11.99
C ARG A 151 -2.01 -4.02 10.65
N TRP A 152 -2.78 -3.08 10.11
CA TRP A 152 -3.36 -3.22 8.78
C TRP A 152 -2.29 -3.49 7.70
N ALA A 153 -1.12 -2.85 7.79
CA ALA A 153 -0.02 -3.06 6.86
C ALA A 153 0.63 -4.45 6.96
N THR A 154 0.41 -5.19 8.05
CA THR A 154 0.93 -6.56 8.20
C THR A 154 -0.01 -7.64 7.65
N GLU A 155 -1.18 -7.26 7.16
CA GLU A 155 -2.21 -8.22 6.76
C GLU A 155 -2.00 -8.79 5.35
N GLY A 156 -2.49 -10.01 5.15
CA GLY A 156 -2.52 -10.69 3.86
C GLY A 156 -1.18 -11.17 3.31
N TRP A 157 -0.05 -10.66 3.79
CA TRP A 157 1.29 -10.98 3.26
C TRP A 157 1.60 -12.47 3.23
N ARG A 158 1.25 -13.23 4.28
CA ARG A 158 1.47 -14.69 4.30
C ARG A 158 0.76 -15.40 3.15
N TRP A 159 -0.49 -15.03 2.87
CA TRP A 159 -1.28 -15.64 1.81
C TRP A 159 -0.85 -15.17 0.43
N PHE A 160 -0.44 -13.91 0.33
CA PHE A 160 0.16 -13.34 -0.87
C PHE A 160 1.46 -14.05 -1.27
N LEU A 161 2.37 -14.27 -0.31
CA LEU A 161 3.63 -14.99 -0.55
C LEU A 161 3.37 -16.42 -1.02
N LYS A 162 2.44 -17.13 -0.36
CA LYS A 162 2.02 -18.47 -0.80
C LYS A 162 1.45 -18.46 -2.22
N TRP A 163 0.64 -17.45 -2.56
CA TRP A 163 0.10 -17.30 -3.91
C TRP A 163 1.21 -17.05 -4.95
N LEU A 164 2.21 -16.23 -4.63
CA LEU A 164 3.38 -16.02 -5.49
C LEU A 164 4.17 -17.32 -5.69
N GLU A 165 4.43 -18.07 -4.62
CA GLU A 165 5.12 -19.37 -4.69
C GLU A 165 4.41 -20.33 -5.64
N MET A 166 3.09 -20.50 -5.46
CA MET A 166 2.28 -21.36 -6.32
C MET A 166 2.28 -20.89 -7.78
N THR A 167 2.15 -19.58 -8.01
CA THR A 167 2.15 -19.00 -9.36
C THR A 167 3.49 -19.24 -10.06
N VAL A 168 4.61 -19.08 -9.36
CA VAL A 168 5.96 -19.33 -9.90
C VAL A 168 6.15 -20.81 -10.23
N GLU A 169 5.74 -21.72 -9.33
CA GLU A 169 5.82 -23.17 -9.57
C GLU A 169 5.01 -23.60 -10.80
N GLU A 170 3.81 -23.06 -10.96
CA GLU A 170 2.95 -23.32 -12.12
C GLU A 170 3.58 -22.84 -13.43
N GLU A 171 4.10 -21.61 -13.48
CA GLU A 171 4.73 -21.04 -14.67
C GLU A 171 6.04 -21.76 -15.05
N VAL A 172 6.86 -22.15 -14.07
CA VAL A 172 8.07 -22.95 -14.29
C VAL A 172 7.69 -24.35 -14.81
N GLY A 173 6.67 -24.98 -14.23
CA GLY A 173 6.15 -26.26 -14.68
C GLY A 173 5.62 -26.22 -16.11
N GLN A 174 4.86 -25.18 -16.47
CA GLN A 174 4.36 -24.96 -17.82
C GLN A 174 5.49 -24.72 -18.82
N SER A 175 6.49 -23.91 -18.46
CA SER A 175 7.66 -23.63 -19.29
C SER A 175 8.46 -24.89 -19.58
N THR A 176 8.70 -25.73 -18.56
CA THR A 176 9.39 -27.02 -18.70
C THR A 176 8.61 -27.99 -19.60
N ARG A 177 7.28 -28.05 -19.47
CA ARG A 177 6.42 -28.87 -20.34
C ARG A 177 6.43 -28.37 -21.79
N ARG A 178 6.38 -27.05 -22.00
CA ARG A 178 6.48 -26.42 -23.34
C ARG A 178 7.83 -26.75 -23.99
N GLN A 179 8.92 -26.66 -23.25
CA GLN A 179 10.26 -27.00 -23.75
C GLN A 179 10.41 -28.49 -24.07
N SER A 180 9.89 -29.38 -23.21
CA SER A 180 9.87 -30.83 -23.48
C SER A 180 9.02 -31.20 -24.72
N ARG A 181 7.90 -30.51 -24.95
CA ARG A 181 7.09 -30.69 -26.17
C ARG A 181 7.81 -30.21 -27.41
N ARG A 182 8.50 -29.06 -27.33
CA ARG A 182 9.30 -28.51 -28.43
C ARG A 182 10.47 -29.46 -28.78
N ASN A 183 11.18 -29.98 -27.80
CA ASN A 183 12.26 -30.95 -28.02
C ASN A 183 11.75 -32.27 -28.63
N ARG A 184 10.56 -32.74 -28.25
CA ARG A 184 9.94 -33.93 -28.87
C ARG A 184 9.51 -33.70 -30.32
N HIS A 185 9.07 -32.48 -30.65
CA HIS A 185 8.73 -32.14 -32.03
C HIS A 185 9.98 -32.10 -32.92
N CYS A 186 11.10 -31.55 -32.43
CA CYS A 186 12.39 -31.59 -33.14
C CYS A 186 12.93 -33.01 -33.38
N ILE A 187 12.71 -33.95 -32.46
CA ILE A 187 13.13 -35.36 -32.63
C ILE A 187 12.18 -36.11 -33.57
N GLY A 188 10.91 -35.71 -33.67
CA GLY A 188 9.91 -36.33 -34.55
C GLY A 188 10.04 -35.95 -36.03
N ASP A 189 10.58 -34.77 -36.32
CA ASP A 189 10.75 -34.27 -37.71
C ASP A 189 12.10 -34.68 -38.35
N GLU A 190 12.99 -35.39 -37.62
CA GLU A 190 14.20 -36.03 -38.17
C GLU A 190 14.05 -37.55 -38.41
N CYS A 191 12.82 -38.02 -38.67
CA CYS A 191 12.59 -39.41 -39.08
C CYS A 191 11.82 -39.46 -40.40
N GLY A 192 12.37 -38.80 -41.42
CA GLY A 192 11.88 -38.82 -42.79
C GLY A 192 13.05 -38.90 -43.78
N TYR A 193 13.44 -40.13 -44.12
CA TYR A 193 14.05 -40.52 -45.40
C TYR A 193 15.15 -39.61 -45.98
N LEU A 194 16.41 -40.04 -45.85
CA LEU A 194 17.30 -40.16 -47.02
C LEU A 194 18.14 -41.43 -46.87
N ASP A 195 17.53 -42.55 -47.28
CA ASP A 195 18.26 -43.63 -47.92
C ASP A 195 18.84 -43.06 -49.23
N LEU A 196 20.17 -42.90 -49.26
CA LEU A 196 20.93 -42.56 -50.45
C LEU A 196 22.18 -43.46 -50.49
N THR A 197 21.93 -44.76 -50.43
CA THR A 197 22.85 -45.69 -51.09
C THR A 197 22.58 -45.64 -52.60
N SER A 198 23.62 -45.28 -53.35
CA SER A 198 23.80 -45.50 -54.78
C SER A 198 23.00 -44.63 -55.77
N ARG A 199 23.68 -43.66 -56.42
CA ARG A 199 23.82 -43.60 -57.89
C ARG A 199 24.74 -42.44 -58.37
N ILE A 200 25.80 -42.84 -59.08
CA ILE A 200 26.34 -42.26 -60.33
C ILE A 200 27.41 -41.16 -60.23
N LEU A 201 28.65 -41.60 -60.53
CA LEU A 201 29.65 -41.06 -61.47
C LEU A 201 29.94 -39.54 -61.48
N LEU A 202 31.14 -39.18 -61.00
CA LEU A 202 32.30 -38.82 -61.85
C LEU A 202 33.59 -39.04 -61.06
#